data_AF-A0A0B5HK64-F1
#
_entry.id   AF-A0A0B5HK64-F1
#
_cell.length_a   1.000
_cell.length_b   1.000
_cell.length_c   1.000
_cell.angle_alpha   90.00
_cell.angle_beta   90.00
_cell.angle_gamma   90.00
#
_symmetry.space_group_name_H-M   'P 1'
#
loop_
_entity.id
_entity.type
_entity.pdbx_description
1 polymer ?
#
loop_
_entity_poly.entity_id
_entity_poly.type
_entity_poly.pdbx_seq_one_letter_code
_entity_poly.pdbx_strand_id
1 'polypeptide(L)'
;MNEGRRRLVVMFFLFIFVVFGGMLAYLTLFNTGLEIDERFNPETGEKIVLFKNNSSRIINNVVISYIHPVEGKKALDDFPAVKPQQEVPLDLNSIRNLGQITIVAEAPFHQAVEKLVVLKAGETGLVYNLNFPSKIFKGSTFNFEFELCNEQAGKKTALIAEVHNETFFAEGGTEKEIEIDSMDCTQVTYFLTPTQTGETTIFFNVKIANNTEKLEKRVVITE
;
A
#
# COMPACT_ATOMS: atom_id res chain seq x y z
N MET A 1 -52.22 31.72 -19.19
CA MET A 1 -51.01 31.00 -19.68
C MET A 1 -51.40 29.55 -19.89
N ASN A 2 -51.36 29.02 -21.13
CA ASN A 2 -51.77 27.64 -21.41
C ASN A 2 -50.97 26.65 -20.55
N GLU A 3 -51.65 25.62 -20.06
CA GLU A 3 -51.11 24.65 -19.09
C GLU A 3 -49.84 23.95 -19.60
N GLY A 4 -49.75 23.72 -20.92
CA GLY A 4 -48.54 23.23 -21.59
C GLY A 4 -47.34 24.20 -21.51
N ARG A 5 -47.55 25.51 -21.65
CA ARG A 5 -46.49 26.52 -21.45
C ARG A 5 -46.03 26.57 -20.01
N ARG A 6 -46.94 26.39 -19.04
CA ARG A 6 -46.61 26.37 -17.60
C ARG A 6 -45.77 25.14 -17.23
N ARG A 7 -46.14 23.95 -17.73
CA ARG A 7 -45.32 22.73 -17.54
C ARG A 7 -43.93 22.87 -18.16
N LEU A 8 -43.83 23.47 -19.35
CA LEU A 8 -42.55 23.63 -20.04
C LEU A 8 -41.60 24.59 -19.30
N VAL A 9 -42.12 25.69 -18.75
CA VAL A 9 -41.34 26.60 -17.90
C VAL A 9 -40.87 25.90 -16.61
N VAL A 10 -41.74 25.14 -15.94
CA VAL A 10 -41.36 24.39 -14.73
C VAL A 10 -40.28 23.35 -15.04
N MET A 11 -40.42 22.59 -16.13
CA MET A 11 -39.39 21.63 -16.56
C MET A 11 -38.05 22.30 -16.85
N PHE A 12 -38.06 23.48 -17.47
CA PHE A 12 -36.84 24.25 -17.75
C PHE A 12 -36.14 24.70 -16.47
N PHE A 13 -36.89 25.21 -15.48
CA PHE A 13 -36.32 25.55 -14.17
C PHE A 13 -35.78 24.33 -13.43
N LEU A 14 -36.47 23.20 -13.50
CA LEU A 14 -36.05 21.95 -12.88
C LEU A 14 -34.76 21.41 -13.53
N PHE A 15 -34.64 21.53 -14.86
CA PHE A 15 -33.42 21.21 -15.59
C PHE A 15 -32.24 22.08 -15.14
N ILE A 16 -32.43 23.41 -15.07
CA ILE A 16 -31.39 24.32 -14.55
C ILE A 16 -30.99 23.93 -13.13
N PHE A 17 -31.96 23.63 -12.27
CA PHE A 17 -31.70 23.24 -10.89
C PHE A 17 -30.86 21.96 -10.80
N VAL A 18 -31.15 20.95 -11.61
CA VAL A 18 -30.38 19.70 -11.67
C VAL A 18 -28.96 19.95 -12.17
N VAL A 19 -28.79 20.75 -13.23
CA VAL A 19 -27.47 21.10 -13.77
C VAL A 19 -26.65 21.87 -12.72
N PHE A 20 -27.26 22.86 -12.07
CA PHE A 20 -26.57 23.67 -11.06
C PHE A 20 -26.23 22.85 -9.81
N GLY A 21 -27.15 21.99 -9.37
CA GLY A 21 -26.92 21.04 -8.28
C GLY A 21 -25.82 20.03 -8.60
N GLY A 22 -25.80 19.50 -9.83
CA GLY A 22 -24.73 18.62 -10.31
C GLY A 22 -23.37 19.31 -10.38
N MET A 23 -23.34 20.58 -10.81
CA MET A 23 -22.11 21.37 -10.85
C MET A 23 -21.59 21.69 -9.44
N LEU A 24 -22.48 22.02 -8.50
CA LEU A 24 -22.14 22.22 -7.09
C LEU A 24 -21.58 20.93 -6.47
N ALA A 25 -22.25 19.79 -6.66
CA ALA A 25 -21.79 18.49 -6.20
C ALA A 25 -20.42 18.12 -6.80
N TYR A 26 -20.20 18.43 -8.08
CA TYR A 26 -18.92 18.21 -8.73
C TYR A 26 -17.81 19.05 -8.09
N LEU A 27 -18.06 20.34 -7.87
CA LEU A 27 -17.09 21.25 -7.26
C LEU A 27 -16.80 20.93 -5.78
N THR A 28 -17.75 20.34 -5.05
CA THR A 28 -17.51 19.95 -3.65
C THR A 28 -16.85 18.60 -3.51
N LEU A 29 -17.06 17.66 -4.43
CA LEU A 29 -16.56 16.28 -4.32
C LEU A 29 -15.25 16.05 -5.09
N PHE A 30 -14.95 16.84 -6.12
CA PHE A 30 -13.81 16.58 -7.03
C PHE A 30 -12.80 17.74 -7.09
N ASN A 31 -12.89 18.73 -6.20
CA ASN A 31 -11.97 19.86 -6.14
C ASN A 31 -10.84 19.66 -5.12
N THR A 32 -10.46 18.42 -4.83
CA THR A 32 -9.44 18.16 -3.81
C THR A 32 -8.09 18.69 -4.25
N GLY A 33 -7.68 18.53 -5.52
CA GLY A 33 -6.42 19.07 -6.10
C GLY A 33 -5.11 18.61 -5.42
N LEU A 34 -5.21 18.17 -4.18
CA LEU A 34 -4.27 17.59 -3.26
C LEU A 34 -4.53 16.08 -3.25
N GLU A 35 -3.46 15.30 -3.19
CA GLU A 35 -3.53 13.85 -3.13
C GLU A 35 -2.35 13.35 -2.29
N ILE A 36 -2.58 12.29 -1.51
CA ILE A 36 -1.53 11.59 -0.77
C ILE A 36 -1.45 10.17 -1.34
N ASP A 37 -0.35 9.87 -2.01
CA ASP A 37 -0.09 8.58 -2.65
C ASP A 37 0.96 7.78 -1.87
N GLU A 38 0.94 6.46 -2.01
CA GLU A 38 1.88 5.53 -1.39
C GLU A 38 2.51 4.67 -2.48
N ARG A 39 3.82 4.78 -2.64
CA ARG A 39 4.59 4.00 -3.61
C ARG A 39 5.73 3.26 -2.94
N PHE A 40 6.21 2.23 -3.59
CA PHE A 40 7.40 1.50 -3.15
C PHE A 40 8.58 1.91 -4.00
N ASN A 41 9.72 2.15 -3.36
CA ASN A 41 10.98 2.26 -4.08
C ASN A 41 11.38 0.85 -4.56
N PRO A 42 11.48 0.60 -5.87
CA PRO A 42 11.86 -0.72 -6.39
C PRO A 42 13.31 -1.12 -6.05
N GLU A 43 14.19 -0.16 -5.76
CA GLU A 43 15.61 -0.41 -5.44
C GLU A 43 15.84 -0.70 -3.96
N THR A 44 15.15 0.01 -3.07
CA THR A 44 15.34 -0.11 -1.62
C THR A 44 14.26 -0.95 -0.92
N GLY A 45 13.14 -1.22 -1.60
CA GLY A 45 11.97 -1.86 -1.01
C GLY A 45 11.26 -1.00 0.06
N GLU A 46 11.74 0.24 0.30
CA GLU A 46 11.14 1.13 1.28
C GLU A 46 9.87 1.78 0.72
N LYS A 47 8.86 1.87 1.59
CA LYS A 47 7.63 2.61 1.31
C LYS A 47 7.92 4.12 1.33
N ILE A 48 7.57 4.78 0.23
CA ILE A 48 7.63 6.23 0.06
C ILE A 48 6.20 6.75 0.07
N VAL A 49 5.94 7.76 0.91
CA VAL A 49 4.68 8.48 0.91
C VAL A 49 4.88 9.78 0.16
N LEU A 50 4.01 10.04 -0.80
CA LEU A 50 4.11 11.14 -1.74
C LEU A 50 2.91 12.07 -1.56
N PHE A 51 3.17 13.36 -1.43
CA PHE A 51 2.17 14.38 -1.66
C PHE A 51 2.15 14.76 -3.15
N LYS A 52 0.98 14.85 -3.75
CA LYS A 52 0.80 15.18 -5.16
C LYS A 52 -0.19 16.32 -5.32
N ASN A 53 0.16 17.30 -6.16
CA ASN A 53 -0.80 18.24 -6.72
C ASN A 53 -1.44 17.61 -7.96
N ASN A 54 -2.61 17.01 -7.82
CA ASN A 54 -3.35 16.39 -8.92
C ASN A 54 -4.19 17.39 -9.73
N SER A 55 -4.13 18.68 -9.42
CA SER A 55 -4.81 19.72 -10.20
C SER A 55 -4.03 20.11 -11.45
N SER A 56 -4.66 20.92 -12.32
CA SER A 56 -4.03 21.54 -13.48
C SER A 56 -3.38 22.90 -13.17
N ARG A 57 -3.36 23.33 -11.90
CA ARG A 57 -2.91 24.67 -11.47
C ARG A 57 -1.85 24.57 -10.39
N ILE A 58 -1.07 25.63 -10.20
CA ILE A 58 -0.14 25.72 -9.07
C ILE A 58 -0.98 25.93 -7.80
N ILE A 59 -0.71 25.13 -6.77
CA ILE A 59 -1.30 25.29 -5.44
C ILE A 59 -0.27 25.97 -4.55
N ASN A 60 -0.67 27.03 -3.85
CA ASN A 60 0.21 27.79 -2.96
C ASN A 60 -0.10 27.50 -1.50
N ASN A 61 0.90 27.63 -0.63
CA ASN A 61 0.80 27.48 0.81
C ASN A 61 0.18 26.13 1.22
N VAL A 62 0.76 25.04 0.73
CA VAL A 62 0.36 23.69 1.11
C VAL A 62 1.01 23.33 2.43
N VAL A 63 0.20 23.03 3.43
CA VAL A 63 0.66 22.56 4.74
C VAL A 63 0.38 21.06 4.85
N ILE A 64 1.42 20.29 5.12
CA ILE A 64 1.31 18.86 5.44
C ILE A 64 1.49 18.70 6.94
N SER A 65 0.58 17.97 7.56
CA SER A 65 0.58 17.69 8.99
C SER A 65 0.26 16.22 9.24
N TYR A 66 0.53 15.75 10.46
CA TYR A 66 0.10 14.44 10.91
C TYR A 66 -0.63 14.54 12.24
N ILE A 67 -1.55 13.60 12.49
CA ILE A 67 -2.27 13.50 13.77
C ILE A 67 -1.47 12.57 14.69
N HIS A 68 -0.79 13.15 15.69
CA HIS A 68 -0.12 12.39 16.75
C HIS A 68 -1.17 11.79 17.70
N PRO A 69 -1.03 10.52 18.13
CA PRO A 69 -2.01 9.84 18.99
C PRO A 69 -2.18 10.44 20.41
N VAL A 70 -1.36 11.42 20.78
CA VAL A 70 -1.29 11.98 22.15
C VAL A 70 -1.28 13.50 22.08
N GLU A 71 -0.46 14.06 21.20
CA GLU A 71 -0.25 15.51 21.09
C GLU A 71 -1.15 16.18 20.03
N GLY A 72 -1.97 15.41 19.31
CA GLY A 72 -2.86 15.93 18.27
C GLY A 72 -2.13 16.35 17.00
N LYS A 73 -2.67 17.33 16.27
CA LYS A 73 -2.18 17.74 14.95
C LYS A 73 -0.80 18.41 15.05
N LYS A 74 0.19 17.86 14.37
CA LYS A 74 1.56 18.38 14.27
C LYS A 74 1.95 18.65 12.83
N ALA A 75 2.67 19.73 12.58
CA ALA A 75 3.19 20.04 11.24
C ALA A 75 4.28 19.03 10.85
N LEU A 76 4.27 18.64 9.57
CA LEU A 76 5.30 17.80 8.95
C LEU A 76 6.15 18.64 8.00
N ASP A 77 5.49 19.30 7.04
CA ASP A 77 6.13 20.11 6.00
C ASP A 77 5.24 21.28 5.57
N ASP A 78 5.85 22.31 4.98
CA ASP A 78 5.17 23.45 4.37
C ASP A 78 5.79 23.73 2.99
N PHE A 79 4.95 23.80 1.97
CA PHE A 79 5.33 24.09 0.59
C PHE A 79 4.72 25.41 0.14
N PRO A 80 5.55 26.44 -0.13
CA PRO A 80 5.07 27.74 -0.61
C PRO A 80 4.31 27.62 -1.94
N ALA A 81 4.75 26.72 -2.82
CA ALA A 81 4.09 26.46 -4.10
C ALA A 81 4.40 25.04 -4.61
N VAL A 82 3.38 24.35 -5.11
CA VAL A 82 3.49 23.02 -5.72
C VAL A 82 2.88 23.06 -7.12
N LYS A 83 3.68 22.69 -8.13
CA LYS A 83 3.28 22.75 -9.54
C LYS A 83 2.25 21.67 -9.90
N PRO A 84 1.48 21.85 -10.98
CA PRO A 84 0.57 20.82 -11.48
C PRO A 84 1.30 19.49 -11.67
N GLN A 85 0.69 18.40 -11.21
CA GLN A 85 1.22 17.03 -11.29
C GLN A 85 2.58 16.81 -10.62
N GLN A 86 3.06 17.77 -9.82
CA GLN A 86 4.28 17.60 -9.05
C GLN A 86 4.03 16.64 -7.89
N GLU A 87 4.92 15.68 -7.74
CA GLU A 87 4.99 14.74 -6.62
C GLU A 87 6.15 15.12 -5.71
N VAL A 88 5.92 15.08 -4.40
CA VAL A 88 6.90 15.43 -3.38
C VAL A 88 6.94 14.32 -2.33
N PRO A 89 8.10 13.67 -2.11
CA PRO A 89 8.24 12.68 -1.05
C PRO A 89 8.22 13.36 0.32
N LEU A 90 7.47 12.77 1.26
CA LEU A 90 7.38 13.23 2.64
C LEU A 90 8.45 12.54 3.49
N ASP A 91 9.20 13.31 4.29
CA ASP A 91 10.16 12.74 5.24
C ASP A 91 9.45 12.32 6.53
N LEU A 92 9.28 11.01 6.71
CA LEU A 92 8.58 10.42 7.85
C LEU A 92 9.55 9.78 8.85
N ASN A 93 10.87 9.94 8.68
CA ASN A 93 11.88 9.25 9.47
C ASN A 93 11.78 9.56 10.98
N SER A 94 11.46 10.81 11.32
CA SER A 94 11.31 11.27 12.71
C SER A 94 10.11 10.68 13.44
N ILE A 95 9.16 10.10 12.71
CA ILE A 95 7.87 9.61 13.24
C ILE A 95 7.59 8.14 12.90
N ARG A 96 8.56 7.43 12.29
CA ARG A 96 8.44 5.99 11.95
C ARG A 96 8.05 5.11 13.14
N ASN A 97 8.44 5.50 14.36
CA ASN A 97 8.15 4.78 15.60
C ASN A 97 6.67 4.82 16.03
N LEU A 98 5.86 5.73 15.49
CA LEU A 98 4.44 5.88 15.86
C LEU A 98 3.54 4.79 15.28
N GLY A 99 4.05 3.91 14.41
CA GLY A 99 3.30 2.77 13.88
C GLY A 99 2.34 3.15 12.75
N GLN A 100 1.29 3.90 13.08
CA GLN A 100 0.29 4.41 12.14
C GLN A 100 -0.02 5.88 12.45
N ILE A 101 -0.19 6.70 11.41
CA ILE A 101 -0.55 8.12 11.54
C ILE A 101 -1.59 8.49 10.48
N THR A 102 -2.41 9.49 10.75
CA THR A 102 -3.19 10.15 9.70
C THR A 102 -2.40 11.35 9.21
N ILE A 103 -2.05 11.38 7.92
CA ILE A 103 -1.46 12.54 7.25
C ILE A 103 -2.59 13.42 6.73
N VAL A 104 -2.49 14.72 6.95
CA VAL A 104 -3.46 15.73 6.56
C VAL A 104 -2.75 16.78 5.68
N ALA A 105 -3.20 16.91 4.44
CA ALA A 105 -2.75 17.92 3.50
C ALA A 105 -3.81 19.02 3.34
N GLU A 106 -3.40 20.26 3.54
CA GLU A 106 -4.30 21.43 3.50
C GLU A 106 -3.70 22.54 2.63
N ALA A 107 -4.56 23.23 1.90
CA ALA A 107 -4.20 24.45 1.19
C ALA A 107 -5.40 25.40 1.13
N PRO A 108 -5.19 26.73 1.06
CA PRO A 108 -6.28 27.69 0.90
C PRO A 108 -7.13 27.36 -0.34
N PHE A 109 -8.46 27.42 -0.19
CA PHE A 109 -9.44 27.16 -1.25
C PHE A 109 -9.47 25.72 -1.80
N HIS A 110 -8.80 24.79 -1.13
CA HIS A 110 -8.84 23.37 -1.45
C HIS A 110 -9.48 22.60 -0.28
N GLN A 111 -10.09 21.47 -0.60
CA GLN A 111 -10.56 20.55 0.44
C GLN A 111 -9.36 19.82 1.04
N ALA A 112 -9.30 19.76 2.37
CA ALA A 112 -8.28 19.00 3.07
C ALA A 112 -8.35 17.51 2.69
N VAL A 113 -7.20 16.89 2.52
CA VAL A 113 -7.10 15.45 2.27
C VAL A 113 -6.47 14.79 3.47
N GLU A 114 -7.16 13.79 4.00
CA GLU A 114 -6.69 12.97 5.12
C GLU A 114 -6.46 11.55 4.64
N LYS A 115 -5.31 10.98 5.00
CA LYS A 115 -4.98 9.59 4.68
C LYS A 115 -4.30 8.91 5.85
N LEU A 116 -4.83 7.76 6.25
CA LEU A 116 -4.18 6.88 7.22
C LEU A 116 -2.98 6.20 6.55
N VAL A 117 -1.78 6.43 7.10
CA VAL A 117 -0.52 5.88 6.64
C VAL A 117 0.11 5.05 7.74
N VAL A 118 0.39 3.80 7.42
CA VAL A 118 1.17 2.89 8.27
C VAL A 118 2.66 3.14 8.03
N LEU A 119 3.39 3.53 9.07
CA LEU A 119 4.80 3.97 9.08
C LEU A 119 5.79 2.91 9.54
N LYS A 120 5.36 2.08 10.49
CA LYS A 120 6.12 0.90 10.90
C LYS A 120 5.55 -0.26 10.11
N ALA A 121 6.40 -1.17 9.63
CA ALA A 121 5.93 -2.52 9.39
C ALA A 121 5.39 -3.02 10.74
N GLY A 122 4.07 -2.92 10.94
CA GLY A 122 3.42 -3.56 12.09
C GLY A 122 3.74 -5.04 12.00
N GLU A 123 3.70 -5.76 13.11
CA GLU A 123 3.45 -7.19 12.98
C GLU A 123 2.22 -7.31 12.09
N THR A 124 2.34 -7.95 10.94
CA THR A 124 1.24 -8.18 9.98
C THR A 124 -0.01 -8.81 10.61
N GLY A 125 0.07 -9.19 11.89
CA GLY A 125 -0.88 -10.01 12.60
C GLY A 125 -0.96 -11.40 11.98
N LEU A 126 0.06 -11.78 11.20
CA LEU A 126 0.27 -13.13 10.74
C LEU A 126 1.43 -13.75 11.50
N VAL A 127 1.24 -15.00 11.89
CA VAL A 127 2.33 -15.86 12.36
C VAL A 127 2.78 -16.72 11.20
N TYR A 128 4.09 -16.85 11.01
CA TYR A 128 4.67 -17.61 9.92
C TYR A 128 5.44 -18.81 10.43
N ASN A 129 5.37 -19.88 9.66
CA ASN A 129 6.19 -21.05 9.89
C ASN A 129 6.77 -21.56 8.56
N LEU A 130 8.06 -21.85 8.57
CA LEU A 130 8.82 -22.31 7.41
C LEU A 130 9.27 -23.74 7.66
N ASN A 131 8.61 -24.68 6.99
CA ASN A 131 8.92 -26.10 7.13
C ASN A 131 9.81 -26.56 5.97
N PHE A 132 11.10 -26.73 6.28
CA PHE A 132 12.11 -27.19 5.33
C PHE A 132 12.51 -28.64 5.63
N PRO A 133 12.86 -29.43 4.60
CA PRO A 133 13.43 -30.74 4.81
C PRO A 133 14.77 -30.64 5.55
N SER A 134 15.08 -31.65 6.35
CA SER A 134 16.32 -31.68 7.15
C SER A 134 17.59 -31.80 6.32
N LYS A 135 17.48 -32.27 5.07
CA LYS A 135 18.59 -32.40 4.12
C LYS A 135 18.12 -32.00 2.73
N ILE A 136 18.98 -31.27 2.02
CA ILE A 136 18.76 -30.82 0.65
C ILE A 136 19.96 -31.28 -0.17
N PHE A 137 19.70 -32.00 -1.26
CA PHE A 137 20.73 -32.64 -2.08
C PHE A 137 20.80 -32.00 -3.45
N LYS A 138 22.02 -31.81 -3.96
CA LYS A 138 22.23 -31.31 -5.32
C LYS A 138 21.55 -32.23 -6.35
N GLY A 139 20.86 -31.63 -7.32
CA GLY A 139 20.18 -32.34 -8.40
C GLY A 139 18.88 -33.03 -8.01
N SER A 140 18.48 -33.00 -6.72
CA SER A 140 17.21 -33.56 -6.25
C SER A 140 16.24 -32.45 -5.91
N THR A 141 15.07 -32.43 -6.56
CA THR A 141 13.99 -31.50 -6.22
C THR A 141 13.54 -31.75 -4.79
N PHE A 142 13.48 -30.69 -3.99
CA PHE A 142 12.92 -30.72 -2.64
C PHE A 142 11.70 -29.81 -2.57
N ASN A 143 10.77 -30.16 -1.70
CA ASN A 143 9.64 -29.32 -1.36
C ASN A 143 9.80 -28.72 0.02
N PHE A 144 9.27 -27.51 0.21
CA PHE A 144 9.15 -26.87 1.51
C PHE A 144 7.81 -26.15 1.58
N GLU A 145 7.35 -25.93 2.80
CA GLU A 145 6.03 -25.35 3.07
C GLU A 145 6.19 -24.02 3.79
N PHE A 146 5.45 -23.03 3.29
CA PHE A 146 5.27 -21.74 3.92
C PHE A 146 3.86 -21.70 4.50
N GLU A 147 3.77 -21.71 5.83
CA GLU A 147 2.51 -21.63 6.57
C GLU A 147 2.29 -20.21 7.08
N LEU A 148 1.09 -19.68 6.86
CA LEU A 148 0.64 -18.37 7.34
C LEU A 148 -0.61 -18.55 8.19
N CYS A 149 -0.59 -18.04 9.41
CA CYS A 149 -1.73 -18.08 10.32
C CYS A 149 -2.22 -16.67 10.61
N ASN A 150 -3.50 -16.41 10.38
CA ASN A 150 -4.15 -15.16 10.74
C ASN A 150 -4.81 -15.28 12.12
N GLU A 151 -4.10 -14.86 13.17
CA GLU A 151 -4.60 -14.91 14.55
C GLU A 151 -5.56 -13.74 14.90
N GLN A 152 -6.02 -13.00 13.89
CA GLN A 152 -6.86 -11.83 14.07
C GLN A 152 -8.24 -12.02 13.46
N ALA A 153 -9.19 -11.22 13.96
CA ALA A 153 -10.52 -11.14 13.39
C ALA A 153 -10.46 -10.48 12.00
N GLY A 154 -11.13 -11.09 11.02
CA GLY A 154 -11.27 -10.58 9.66
C GLY A 154 -10.33 -11.26 8.65
N LYS A 155 -10.81 -11.37 7.41
CA LYS A 155 -10.09 -11.99 6.29
C LYS A 155 -8.93 -11.10 5.84
N LYS A 156 -7.79 -11.71 5.50
CA LYS A 156 -6.61 -11.02 4.97
C LYS A 156 -6.22 -11.59 3.61
N THR A 157 -5.67 -10.74 2.77
CA THR A 157 -5.04 -11.15 1.50
C THR A 157 -3.57 -10.80 1.56
N ALA A 158 -2.73 -11.81 1.32
CA ALA A 158 -1.28 -11.72 1.37
C ALA A 158 -0.69 -12.08 0.00
N LEU A 159 0.27 -11.29 -0.47
CA LEU A 159 1.07 -11.57 -1.65
C LEU A 159 2.46 -12.00 -1.20
N ILE A 160 2.87 -13.20 -1.57
CA ILE A 160 4.14 -13.81 -1.14
C ILE A 160 5.04 -13.96 -2.35
N ALA A 161 6.14 -13.22 -2.36
CA ALA A 161 7.20 -13.38 -3.35
C ALA A 161 8.36 -14.16 -2.73
N GLU A 162 8.55 -15.38 -3.21
CA GLU A 162 9.71 -16.21 -2.95
C GLU A 162 10.83 -15.82 -3.93
N VAL A 163 12.00 -15.50 -3.40
CA VAL A 163 13.16 -15.02 -4.17
C VAL A 163 14.41 -15.75 -3.70
N HIS A 164 15.15 -16.31 -4.64
CA HIS A 164 16.41 -17.01 -4.39
C HIS A 164 17.45 -16.68 -5.45
N ASN A 165 18.66 -17.20 -5.26
CA ASN A 165 19.73 -17.06 -6.24
C ASN A 165 19.61 -18.14 -7.32
N GLU A 166 19.32 -17.72 -8.56
CA GLU A 166 19.17 -18.59 -9.75
C GLU A 166 20.47 -19.32 -10.14
N THR A 167 21.62 -18.95 -9.54
CA THR A 167 22.84 -19.76 -9.70
C THR A 167 22.81 -21.03 -8.85
N PHE A 168 22.02 -21.07 -7.77
CA PHE A 168 21.92 -22.20 -6.84
C PHE A 168 20.71 -23.10 -7.10
N PHE A 169 19.66 -22.59 -7.74
CA PHE A 169 18.43 -23.33 -8.03
C PHE A 169 18.06 -23.19 -9.50
N ALA A 170 17.39 -24.20 -10.06
CA ALA A 170 17.06 -24.24 -11.49
C ALA A 170 15.82 -23.40 -11.84
N GLU A 171 14.92 -23.25 -10.89
CA GLU A 171 13.70 -22.46 -10.99
C GLU A 171 14.00 -20.95 -10.82
N GLY A 172 13.05 -20.10 -11.22
CA GLY A 172 13.08 -18.68 -10.88
C GLY A 172 12.23 -18.39 -9.65
N GLY A 173 12.34 -17.18 -9.10
CA GLY A 173 11.47 -16.72 -8.01
C GLY A 173 9.99 -16.78 -8.38
N THR A 174 9.14 -17.03 -7.38
CA THR A 174 7.70 -17.21 -7.57
C THR A 174 6.88 -16.28 -6.71
N GLU A 175 5.79 -15.74 -7.25
CA GLU A 175 4.86 -14.89 -6.52
C GLU A 175 3.47 -15.54 -6.46
N LYS A 176 2.87 -15.54 -5.26
CA LYS A 176 1.55 -16.14 -5.02
C LYS A 176 0.70 -15.22 -4.15
N GLU A 177 -0.52 -14.96 -4.60
CA GLU A 177 -1.55 -14.29 -3.79
C GLU A 177 -2.36 -15.34 -3.05
N ILE A 178 -2.52 -15.16 -1.74
CA ILE A 178 -3.21 -16.08 -0.84
C ILE A 178 -4.21 -15.30 0.00
N GLU A 179 -5.43 -15.81 0.06
CA GLU A 179 -6.45 -15.34 0.96
C GLU A 179 -6.45 -16.22 2.21
N ILE A 180 -6.47 -15.59 3.39
CA ILE A 180 -6.41 -16.25 4.69
C ILE A 180 -7.64 -15.78 5.49
N ASP A 181 -8.49 -16.73 5.86
CA ASP A 181 -9.67 -16.44 6.65
C ASP A 181 -9.32 -16.04 8.09
N SER A 182 -10.32 -15.57 8.81
CA SER A 182 -10.16 -15.16 10.21
C SER A 182 -9.85 -16.36 11.10
N MET A 183 -8.85 -16.26 11.97
CA MET A 183 -8.46 -17.33 12.90
C MET A 183 -8.08 -18.65 12.19
N ASP A 184 -7.57 -18.57 10.96
CA ASP A 184 -7.23 -19.73 10.14
C ASP A 184 -5.79 -19.68 9.64
N CYS A 185 -5.26 -20.85 9.26
CA CYS A 185 -3.93 -21.02 8.68
C CYS A 185 -4.02 -21.54 7.26
N THR A 186 -3.17 -21.02 6.38
CA THR A 186 -3.04 -21.49 4.99
C THR A 186 -1.60 -21.87 4.70
N GLN A 187 -1.42 -22.95 3.95
CA GLN A 187 -0.12 -23.48 3.60
C GLN A 187 0.13 -23.38 2.10
N VAL A 188 1.37 -23.07 1.75
CA VAL A 188 1.84 -22.93 0.39
C VAL A 188 3.06 -23.81 0.20
N THR A 189 2.95 -24.76 -0.72
CA THR A 189 4.08 -25.62 -1.08
C THR A 189 4.87 -25.01 -2.24
N TYR A 190 6.18 -25.07 -2.11
CA TYR A 190 7.15 -24.67 -3.14
C TYR A 190 8.04 -25.87 -3.49
N PHE A 191 8.62 -25.84 -4.69
CA PHE A 191 9.49 -26.88 -5.20
C PHE A 191 10.72 -26.21 -5.81
N LEU A 192 11.91 -26.58 -5.34
CA LEU A 192 13.18 -26.09 -5.87
C LEU A 192 14.15 -27.25 -6.12
N THR A 193 14.98 -27.10 -7.14
CA THR A 193 15.97 -28.08 -7.56
C THR A 193 17.36 -27.46 -7.48
N PRO A 194 18.20 -27.84 -6.49
CA PRO A 194 19.52 -27.25 -6.33
C PRO A 194 20.48 -27.68 -7.44
N THR A 195 21.21 -26.73 -8.02
CA THR A 195 22.19 -26.97 -9.09
C THR A 195 23.63 -26.98 -8.59
N GLN A 196 23.89 -26.42 -7.40
CA GLN A 196 25.21 -26.32 -6.76
C GLN A 196 25.16 -26.75 -5.30
N THR A 197 26.29 -27.21 -4.77
CA THR A 197 26.48 -27.46 -3.34
C THR A 197 26.95 -26.20 -2.63
N GLY A 198 26.66 -26.07 -1.34
CA GLY A 198 27.04 -24.91 -0.53
C GLY A 198 25.91 -24.34 0.31
N GLU A 199 26.13 -23.17 0.89
CA GLU A 199 25.14 -22.44 1.68
C GLU A 199 24.53 -21.32 0.83
N THR A 200 23.20 -21.21 0.85
CA THR A 200 22.47 -20.13 0.16
C THR A 200 21.28 -19.69 1.01
N THR A 201 20.66 -18.57 0.64
CA THR A 201 19.52 -18.00 1.34
C THR A 201 18.33 -17.90 0.41
N ILE A 202 17.16 -18.32 0.90
CA ILE A 202 15.86 -18.12 0.26
C ILE A 202 15.17 -16.99 1.02
N PHE A 203 14.67 -16.00 0.28
CA PHE A 203 13.94 -14.86 0.81
C PHE A 203 12.45 -14.99 0.52
N PHE A 204 11.63 -14.60 1.48
CA PHE A 204 10.19 -14.48 1.31
C PHE A 204 9.79 -13.05 1.65
N ASN A 205 9.26 -12.35 0.66
CA ASN A 205 8.67 -11.03 0.85
C ASN A 205 7.16 -11.23 0.95
N VAL A 206 6.62 -11.09 2.16
CA VAL A 206 5.18 -11.20 2.45
C VAL A 206 4.60 -9.80 2.50
N LYS A 207 3.67 -9.50 1.59
CA LYS A 207 2.98 -8.22 1.49
C LYS A 207 1.52 -8.39 1.89
N ILE A 208 1.05 -7.60 2.85
CA ILE A 208 -0.36 -7.55 3.26
C ILE A 208 -0.79 -6.11 3.28
N ALA A 209 -1.80 -5.78 2.47
CA ALA A 209 -2.24 -4.40 2.28
C ALA A 209 -1.03 -3.46 2.06
N ASN A 210 -0.73 -2.60 3.04
CA ASN A 210 0.33 -1.59 2.96
C ASN A 210 1.59 -1.93 3.79
N ASN A 211 1.74 -3.20 4.20
CA ASN A 211 2.86 -3.70 4.99
C ASN A 211 3.62 -4.79 4.23
N THR A 212 4.94 -4.82 4.35
CA THR A 212 5.81 -5.84 3.79
C THR A 212 6.75 -6.35 4.87
N GLU A 213 6.76 -7.66 5.07
CA GLU A 213 7.72 -8.33 5.92
C GLU A 213 8.64 -9.22 5.08
N LYS A 214 9.94 -9.16 5.40
CA LYS A 214 10.95 -9.97 4.73
C LYS A 214 11.44 -11.04 5.69
N LEU A 215 11.30 -12.30 5.27
CA LEU A 215 11.81 -13.46 5.97
C LEU A 215 12.97 -14.04 5.17
N GLU A 216 13.97 -14.54 5.88
CA GLU A 216 15.12 -15.20 5.26
C GLU A 216 15.31 -16.60 5.86
N LYS A 217 15.57 -17.57 4.99
CA LYS A 217 15.95 -18.91 5.40
C LYS A 217 17.26 -19.30 4.75
N ARG A 218 18.27 -19.53 5.59
CA ARG A 218 19.52 -20.14 5.16
C ARG A 218 19.31 -21.64 4.99
N VAL A 219 19.80 -22.17 3.88
CA VAL A 219 19.74 -23.59 3.52
C VAL A 219 21.13 -24.06 3.13
N VAL A 220 21.46 -25.30 3.52
CA VAL A 220 22.72 -25.94 3.21
C VAL A 220 22.45 -27.09 2.25
N ILE A 221 23.08 -27.06 1.09
CA ILE A 221 22.95 -28.05 0.03
C ILE A 221 24.18 -28.94 0.04
N THR A 222 23.95 -30.25 0.20
CA THR A 222 25.00 -31.28 0.22
C THR A 222 25.03 -32.05 -1.10
N GLU A 223 26.11 -32.80 -1.32
CA GLU A 223 26.24 -33.73 -2.47
C GLU A 223 25.17 -34.81 -2.48
#